data_AF-A0A2G9H9L7-F1
#
_entry.id   AF-A0A2G9H9L7-F1
#
_cell.length_a   1.000
_cell.length_b   1.000
_cell.length_c   1.000
_cell.angle_alpha   90.00
_cell.angle_beta   90.00
_cell.angle_gamma   90.00
#
_symmetry.space_group_name_H-M   'P 1'
#
loop_
_entity.id
_entity.type
_entity.pdbx_description
1 polymer ?
#
loop_
_entity_poly.entity_id
_entity_poly.type
_entity_poly.pdbx_seq_one_letter_code
_entity_poly.pdbx_strand_id
1 'polypeptide(L)'
;MERRSSGGSARIVAAVVVALVVLANGVNAQVYTCLGGCYNKCFLRSIKSNSERLACYYQCLTSCVPRSAADYQYYCQIGCSLELCIPASGDGASLERCYGSCSNLCKT
;
A
#
# COMPACT_ATOMS: atom_id res chain seq x y z
N MET A 1 -11.87 -21.99 36.59
CA MET A 1 -11.01 -21.12 35.77
C MET A 1 -10.28 -22.02 34.77
N GLU A 2 -10.61 -21.96 33.48
CA GLU A 2 -9.73 -22.48 32.42
C GLU A 2 -9.84 -21.54 31.21
N ARG A 3 -8.91 -20.58 31.10
CA ARG A 3 -8.67 -19.84 29.88
C ARG A 3 -7.77 -20.72 29.00
N ARG A 4 -8.32 -21.38 27.99
CA ARG A 4 -7.50 -22.05 26.98
C ARG A 4 -7.06 -21.04 25.92
N SER A 5 -5.75 -20.91 25.82
CA SER A 5 -4.96 -20.10 24.90
C SER A 5 -5.38 -20.32 23.44
N SER A 6 -6.02 -19.31 22.83
CA SER A 6 -6.28 -19.24 21.38
C SER A 6 -5.36 -18.18 20.75
N GLY A 7 -4.05 -18.35 20.94
CA GLY A 7 -3.03 -17.40 20.45
C GLY A 7 -2.33 -17.81 19.15
N GLY A 8 -2.44 -19.09 18.75
CA GLY A 8 -1.71 -19.64 17.59
C GLY A 8 -2.38 -19.35 16.26
N SER A 9 -3.68 -19.60 16.15
CA SER A 9 -4.41 -19.49 14.89
C SER A 9 -4.51 -18.05 14.38
N ALA A 10 -4.72 -17.08 15.27
CA ALA A 10 -4.77 -15.67 14.90
C ALA A 10 -3.43 -15.14 14.34
N ARG A 11 -2.31 -15.64 14.88
CA ARG A 11 -0.96 -15.26 14.40
C ARG A 11 -0.66 -15.84 13.02
N ILE A 12 -1.11 -17.08 12.76
CA ILE A 12 -0.96 -17.72 11.46
C ILE A 12 -1.83 -17.00 10.42
N VAL A 13 -3.09 -16.70 10.76
CA VAL A 13 -4.00 -15.96 9.87
C VAL A 13 -3.44 -14.57 9.55
N ALA A 14 -2.93 -13.84 10.55
CA ALA A 14 -2.31 -12.54 10.33
C ALA A 14 -1.06 -12.62 9.43
N ALA A 15 -0.21 -13.63 9.63
CA ALA A 15 0.98 -13.85 8.80
C ALA A 15 0.61 -14.20 7.35
N VAL A 16 -0.43 -15.01 7.15
CA VAL A 16 -0.92 -15.38 5.82
C VAL A 16 -1.56 -14.18 5.12
N VAL A 17 -2.34 -13.35 5.82
CA VAL A 17 -2.91 -12.13 5.24
C VAL A 17 -1.81 -11.13 4.87
N VAL A 18 -0.81 -10.93 5.73
CA VAL A 18 0.34 -10.06 5.43
C VAL A 18 1.13 -10.61 4.24
N ALA A 19 1.39 -11.93 4.20
CA ALA A 19 2.09 -12.56 3.08
C ALA A 19 1.29 -12.43 1.77
N LEU A 20 -0.03 -12.63 1.80
CA LEU A 20 -0.89 -12.47 0.63
C LEU A 20 -0.96 -11.02 0.16
N VAL A 21 -0.97 -10.04 1.07
CA VAL A 21 -0.89 -8.62 0.72
C VAL A 21 0.48 -8.28 0.11
N VAL A 22 1.56 -8.88 0.60
CA VAL A 22 2.93 -8.69 0.10
C VAL A 22 3.20 -9.45 -1.21
N LEU A 23 2.47 -10.52 -1.49
CA LEU A 23 2.62 -11.32 -2.70
C LEU A 23 1.68 -10.86 -3.82
N ALA A 24 0.46 -10.45 -3.49
CA ALA A 24 -0.54 -9.98 -4.46
C ALA A 24 -0.25 -8.56 -4.96
N ASN A 25 0.35 -7.74 -4.11
CA ASN A 25 0.97 -6.50 -4.55
C ASN A 25 2.43 -6.85 -4.68
N GLY A 26 2.98 -6.96 -5.90
CA GLY A 26 4.42 -6.90 -6.08
C GLY A 26 4.88 -5.57 -5.51
N VAL A 27 5.15 -5.54 -4.21
CA VAL A 27 5.26 -4.31 -3.44
C VAL A 27 6.45 -3.63 -4.05
N ASN A 28 6.21 -2.52 -4.74
CA ASN A 28 7.28 -1.62 -5.13
C ASN A 28 7.81 -1.07 -3.80
N ALA A 29 8.72 -1.84 -3.19
CA ALA A 29 9.20 -1.66 -1.82
C ALA A 29 9.69 -0.23 -1.64
N GLN A 30 10.17 0.37 -2.73
CA GLN A 30 10.55 1.77 -2.84
C GLN A 30 9.48 2.73 -2.33
N VAL A 31 8.19 2.53 -2.62
CA VAL A 31 7.10 3.45 -2.24
C VAL A 31 6.83 3.42 -0.75
N TYR A 32 6.68 2.21 -0.19
CA TYR A 32 6.48 2.02 1.25
C TYR A 32 7.73 2.43 2.05
N THR A 33 8.92 2.16 1.50
CA THR A 33 10.18 2.63 2.09
C THR A 33 10.29 4.15 2.02
N CYS A 34 9.75 4.79 0.97
CA CYS A 34 9.73 6.25 0.84
C CYS A 34 8.75 6.91 1.81
N LEU A 35 7.53 6.36 1.94
CA LEU A 35 6.55 6.78 2.97
C LEU A 35 7.14 6.66 4.38
N GLY A 36 7.70 5.49 4.72
CA GLY A 36 8.34 5.26 6.01
C GLY A 36 9.57 6.15 6.25
N GLY A 37 10.39 6.37 5.22
CA GLY A 37 11.56 7.25 5.25
C GLY A 37 11.19 8.71 5.51
N CYS A 38 10.17 9.22 4.81
CA CYS A 38 9.66 10.57 5.02
C CYS A 38 9.06 10.74 6.42
N TYR A 39 8.37 9.72 6.94
CA TYR A 39 7.82 9.78 8.30
C TYR A 39 8.93 9.83 9.35
N ASN A 40 9.93 8.94 9.24
CA ASN A 40 11.08 8.94 10.14
C ASN A 40 11.85 10.26 10.11
N LYS A 41 12.04 10.83 8.92
CA LYS A 41 12.73 12.11 8.74
C LYS A 41 11.97 13.27 9.36
N CYS A 42 10.67 13.35 9.11
CA CYS A 42 9.89 14.55 9.42
C CYS A 42 9.20 14.49 10.79
N PHE A 43 8.89 13.31 11.32
CA PHE A 43 8.24 13.15 12.63
C PHE A 43 9.20 12.63 13.70
N LEU A 44 9.93 11.54 13.47
CA LEU A 44 10.73 10.94 14.56
C LEU A 44 12.02 11.71 14.87
N ARG A 45 12.63 12.37 13.87
CA ARG A 45 13.90 13.09 14.01
C ARG A 45 13.76 14.62 14.13
N SER A 46 12.53 15.13 14.25
CA SER A 46 12.24 16.56 14.17
C SER A 46 11.70 17.10 15.48
N ILE A 47 12.22 18.23 15.95
CA ILE A 47 11.72 18.97 17.14
C ILE A 47 10.72 20.08 16.72
N LYS A 48 10.30 20.08 15.45
CA LYS A 48 9.41 21.10 14.90
C LYS A 48 7.96 20.93 15.35
N SER A 49 7.18 21.99 15.19
CA SER A 49 5.74 21.95 15.43
C SER A 49 5.04 20.95 14.48
N ASN A 50 3.84 20.50 14.84
CA ASN A 50 3.11 19.50 14.04
C ASN A 50 2.83 19.99 12.60
N SER A 51 2.55 21.28 12.41
CA SER A 51 2.33 21.86 11.08
C SER A 51 3.59 21.82 10.21
N GLU A 52 4.75 22.12 10.79
CA GLU A 52 6.04 22.06 10.08
C GLU A 52 6.47 20.61 9.78
N ARG A 53 6.17 19.66 10.69
CA ARG A 53 6.40 18.24 10.48
C ARG A 53 5.55 17.70 9.32
N LEU A 54 4.28 18.10 9.24
CA LEU A 54 3.39 17.77 8.14
C LEU A 54 3.88 18.38 6.82
N ALA A 55 4.25 19.66 6.81
CA ALA A 55 4.80 20.32 5.62
C ALA A 55 6.07 19.61 5.11
N CYS A 56 6.98 19.24 6.02
CA CYS A 56 8.16 18.42 5.70
C CYS A 56 7.77 17.08 5.09
N TYR A 57 6.79 16.39 5.69
CA TYR A 57 6.36 15.07 5.24
C TYR A 57 5.80 15.13 3.82
N TYR A 58 4.88 16.07 3.54
CA TYR A 58 4.33 16.24 2.20
C TYR A 58 5.38 16.63 1.17
N GLN A 59 6.28 17.57 1.49
CA GLN A 59 7.38 17.92 0.60
C GLN A 59 8.28 16.71 0.31
N CYS A 60 8.58 15.89 1.32
CA CYS A 60 9.36 14.68 1.14
C CYS A 60 8.63 13.68 0.21
N LEU A 61 7.32 13.50 0.38
CA LEU A 61 6.52 12.62 -0.48
C LEU A 61 6.46 13.05 -1.95
N THR A 62 6.65 14.34 -2.27
CA THR A 62 6.73 14.78 -3.68
C THR A 62 7.90 14.16 -4.44
N SER A 63 8.95 13.73 -3.72
CA SER A 63 10.08 12.98 -4.29
C SER A 63 9.86 11.47 -4.33
N CYS A 64 8.78 10.99 -3.69
CA CYS A 64 8.36 9.59 -3.68
C CYS A 64 7.41 9.23 -4.83
N VAL A 65 6.79 10.22 -5.47
CA VAL A 65 5.97 10.00 -6.68
C VAL A 65 6.93 9.79 -7.85
N PRO A 66 6.97 8.60 -8.45
CA PRO A 66 8.03 8.32 -9.39
C PRO A 66 7.64 8.81 -10.78
N ARG A 67 8.64 9.31 -11.51
CA ARG A 67 8.46 10.26 -12.62
C ARG A 67 8.49 9.62 -14.00
N SER A 68 8.57 8.30 -14.09
CA SER A 68 8.54 7.60 -15.36
C SER A 68 7.10 7.22 -15.78
N ALA A 69 6.88 6.96 -17.06
CA ALA A 69 5.59 6.47 -17.54
C ALA A 69 5.21 5.11 -16.92
N ALA A 70 6.21 4.24 -16.70
CA ALA A 70 6.00 2.95 -16.03
C ALA A 70 5.52 3.12 -14.57
N ASP A 71 6.05 4.14 -13.89
CA ASP A 71 5.60 4.53 -12.57
C ASP A 71 4.15 5.01 -12.59
N TYR A 72 3.81 5.89 -13.53
CA TYR A 72 2.44 6.37 -13.68
C TYR A 72 1.44 5.22 -13.88
N GLN A 73 1.79 4.25 -14.73
CA GLN A 73 0.99 3.05 -14.95
C GLN A 73 0.80 2.25 -13.66
N TYR A 74 1.86 2.04 -12.87
CA TYR A 74 1.80 1.32 -11.59
C TYR A 74 0.88 2.01 -10.58
N TYR A 75 1.01 3.33 -10.40
CA TYR A 75 0.18 4.07 -9.42
C TYR A 75 -1.26 4.20 -9.88
N CYS A 76 -1.50 4.36 -11.18
CA CYS A 76 -2.85 4.33 -11.75
C CYS A 76 -3.52 2.97 -11.49
N GLN A 77 -2.81 1.87 -11.70
CA GLN A 77 -3.35 0.52 -11.49
C GLN A 77 -3.70 0.28 -10.00
N ILE A 78 -2.87 0.74 -9.08
CA ILE A 78 -3.15 0.66 -7.64
C ILE A 78 -4.39 1.50 -7.28
N GLY A 79 -4.43 2.77 -7.70
CA GLY A 79 -5.58 3.63 -7.42
C GLY A 79 -6.87 3.06 -7.98
N CYS A 80 -6.84 2.64 -9.25
CA CYS A 80 -7.99 2.03 -9.92
C CYS A 80 -8.48 0.77 -9.20
N SER A 81 -7.58 -0.12 -8.79
CA SER A 81 -7.99 -1.37 -8.14
C SER A 81 -8.55 -1.17 -6.74
N LEU A 82 -7.98 -0.24 -5.97
CA LEU A 82 -8.51 0.12 -4.65
C LEU A 82 -9.89 0.76 -4.73
N GLU A 83 -10.17 1.49 -5.80
CA GLU A 83 -11.47 2.15 -5.95
C GLU A 83 -12.53 1.25 -6.58
N LEU A 84 -12.16 0.45 -7.58
CA LEU A 84 -13.12 -0.29 -8.42
C LEU A 84 -13.19 -1.78 -8.15
N CYS A 85 -12.13 -2.40 -7.59
CA CYS A 85 -12.06 -3.87 -7.51
C CYS A 85 -12.44 -4.45 -6.15
N ILE A 86 -12.66 -3.61 -5.12
CA ILE A 86 -13.16 -4.07 -3.81
C ILE A 86 -14.46 -4.88 -3.94
N PRO A 87 -15.47 -4.47 -4.74
CA PRO A 87 -16.70 -5.25 -4.89
C PRO A 87 -16.49 -6.63 -5.54
N ALA A 88 -15.40 -6.81 -6.31
CA ALA A 88 -15.08 -8.05 -7.01
C ALA A 88 -14.24 -9.02 -6.16
N SER A 89 -13.82 -8.65 -4.93
CA SER A 89 -12.86 -9.42 -4.13
C SER A 89 -13.35 -10.81 -3.70
N GLY A 90 -14.66 -11.07 -3.76
CA GLY A 90 -15.27 -12.35 -3.38
C GLY A 90 -15.20 -13.44 -4.45
N ASP A 91 -14.86 -13.09 -5.70
CA ASP A 91 -14.73 -14.03 -6.81
C ASP A 91 -13.42 -13.78 -7.56
N GLY A 92 -12.51 -14.75 -7.52
CA GLY A 92 -11.18 -14.62 -8.11
C GLY A 92 -11.23 -14.30 -9.61
N ALA A 93 -12.18 -14.86 -10.35
CA ALA A 93 -12.31 -14.61 -11.78
C ALA A 93 -12.77 -13.18 -12.09
N SER A 94 -13.68 -12.63 -11.28
CA SER A 94 -14.15 -11.26 -11.40
C SER A 94 -13.11 -10.25 -10.91
N LEU A 95 -12.34 -10.60 -9.88
CA LEU A 95 -11.23 -9.79 -9.38
C LEU A 95 -10.13 -9.67 -10.45
N GLU A 96 -9.73 -10.78 -11.07
CA GLU A 96 -8.73 -10.79 -12.14
C GLU A 96 -9.19 -9.96 -13.35
N ARG A 97 -10.47 -10.09 -13.74
CA ARG A 97 -11.07 -9.25 -14.79
C ARG A 97 -11.03 -7.77 -14.44
N CYS A 98 -11.25 -7.41 -13.17
CA CYS A 98 -11.17 -6.03 -12.72
C CYS A 98 -9.73 -5.48 -12.79
N TYR A 99 -8.72 -6.24 -12.33
CA TYR A 99 -7.32 -5.87 -12.48
C TYR A 99 -6.90 -5.70 -13.95
N GLY A 100 -7.38 -6.59 -14.83
CA GLY A 100 -7.16 -6.46 -16.28
C GLY A 100 -7.79 -5.19 -16.85
N SER A 101 -8.96 -4.79 -16.37
CA SER A 101 -9.65 -3.56 -16.77
C SER A 101 -8.88 -2.32 -16.30
N CYS A 102 -8.41 -2.31 -15.05
CA CYS A 102 -7.54 -1.26 -14.52
C CYS A 102 -6.22 -1.16 -15.29
N SER A 103 -5.64 -2.30 -15.66
CA SER A 103 -4.43 -2.33 -16.48
C SER A 103 -4.63 -1.69 -17.84
N ASN A 104 -5.81 -1.87 -18.47
CA ASN A 104 -6.15 -1.23 -19.74
C ASN A 104 -6.45 0.26 -19.58
N LEU A 105 -7.17 0.65 -18.52
CA LEU A 105 -7.50 2.05 -18.23
C LEU A 105 -6.24 2.89 -17.99
N CYS A 106 -5.22 2.28 -17.40
CA CYS A 106 -3.97 2.93 -17.05
C CYS A 106 -2.90 2.87 -18.16
N LYS A 107 -3.18 2.25 -19.31
CA LYS A 107 -2.26 2.30 -20.45
C LYS A 107 -2.15 3.75 -20.95
N THR A 108 -0.92 4.16 -21.22
CA THR A 108 -0.56 5.48 -21.74
C THR A 108 -0.52 5.45 -23.26
#